data_AF-A0A924JRQ9-F1
#
_entry.id   AF-A0A924JRQ9-F1
#
_cell.length_a   1.000
_cell.length_b   1.000
_cell.length_c   1.000
_cell.angle_alpha   90.00
_cell.angle_beta   90.00
_cell.angle_gamma   90.00
#
_symmetry.space_group_name_H-M   'P 1'
#
loop_
_entity.id
_entity.type
_entity.pdbx_description
1 polymer ?
#
loop_
_entity_poly.entity_id
_entity_poly.type
_entity_poly.pdbx_seq_one_letter_code
_entity_poly.pdbx_strand_id
1 'polypeptide(L)'
;MATTLNSYAAVFGQRDFRLLVTSSFIDSVGSWLAQIVLSVYIYTVTGSLTWLAAMAAASWVPGLLIAPLAGGVADRVVCRSLMLVS
;
A
#
# COMPACT_ATOMS: atom_id res chain seq x y z
N MET A 1 9.56 26.41 23.50
CA MET A 1 8.53 25.42 23.09
C MET A 1 7.60 25.97 21.99
N ALA A 2 8.11 26.78 21.05
CA ALA A 2 7.31 27.36 19.94
C ALA A 2 7.98 27.18 18.56
N THR A 3 9.15 26.57 18.50
CA THR A 3 9.98 26.43 17.29
C THR A 3 9.76 25.12 16.52
N THR A 4 9.06 24.15 17.09
CA THR A 4 8.82 22.84 16.45
C THR A 4 7.64 22.86 15.48
N LEU A 5 6.63 23.70 15.71
CA LEU A 5 5.42 23.77 14.86
C LEU A 5 5.74 24.28 13.44
N ASN A 6 6.65 25.23 13.30
CA ASN A 6 7.06 25.75 12.00
C ASN A 6 7.92 24.74 11.19
N SER A 7 8.54 23.79 11.89
CA SER A 7 9.41 22.78 11.25
C SER A 7 8.60 21.73 10.48
N TYR A 8 7.38 21.38 10.92
CA TYR A 8 6.51 20.46 10.18
C TYR A 8 6.01 21.04 8.86
N ALA A 9 5.62 22.31 8.86
CA ALA A 9 5.21 23.02 7.64
C ALA A 9 6.37 23.19 6.66
N ALA A 10 7.60 23.36 7.16
CA ALA A 10 8.80 23.47 6.34
C ALA A 10 9.10 22.21 5.50
N VAL A 11 8.67 21.02 5.96
CA VAL A 11 8.89 19.75 5.23
C VAL A 11 8.13 19.75 3.89
N PHE A 12 6.93 20.33 3.82
CA PHE A 12 6.16 20.47 2.58
C PHE A 12 6.79 21.44 1.56
N GLY A 13 7.75 22.27 2.00
CA GLY A 13 8.58 23.09 1.13
C GLY A 13 9.55 22.28 0.27
N GLN A 14 9.95 21.08 0.72
CA GLN A 14 10.85 20.20 -0.02
C GLN A 14 10.10 19.52 -1.17
N ARG A 15 10.63 19.68 -2.40
CA ARG A 15 10.01 19.14 -3.61
C ARG A 15 9.85 17.62 -3.55
N ASP A 16 10.89 16.91 -3.11
CA ASP A 16 10.91 15.46 -3.08
C ASP A 16 9.89 14.89 -2.08
N PHE A 17 9.79 15.52 -0.90
CA PHE A 17 8.78 15.14 0.10
C PHE A 17 7.36 15.36 -0.42
N ARG A 18 7.10 16.50 -1.08
CA ARG A 18 5.79 16.77 -1.66
C ARG A 18 5.44 15.77 -2.76
N LEU A 19 6.39 15.42 -3.63
CA LEU A 19 6.22 14.39 -4.65
C LEU A 19 5.91 13.03 -4.02
N LEU A 20 6.63 12.63 -2.98
CA LEU A 20 6.38 11.39 -2.24
C LEU A 20 4.96 11.38 -1.67
N VAL A 21 4.56 12.43 -0.96
CA VAL A 21 3.21 12.51 -0.36
C VAL A 21 2.12 12.47 -1.43
N THR A 22 2.28 13.20 -2.54
CA THR A 22 1.28 13.20 -3.62
C THR A 22 1.20 11.86 -4.34
N SER A 23 2.35 11.22 -4.61
CA SER A 23 2.39 9.93 -5.28
C SER A 23 1.82 8.83 -4.39
N SER A 24 2.19 8.79 -3.11
CA SER A 24 1.62 7.86 -2.13
C SER A 24 0.12 8.06 -1.96
N PHE A 25 -0.37 9.30 -2.01
CA PHE A 25 -1.81 9.57 -1.95
C PHE A 25 -2.53 9.03 -3.19
N ILE A 26 -2.02 9.33 -4.39
CA ILE A 26 -2.59 8.86 -5.65
C ILE A 26 -2.57 7.32 -5.71
N ASP A 27 -1.46 6.70 -5.31
CA ASP A 27 -1.30 5.25 -5.26
C ASP A 27 -2.30 4.59 -4.31
N SER A 28 -2.46 5.15 -3.10
CA SER A 28 -3.43 4.65 -2.12
C SER A 28 -4.86 4.73 -2.66
N VAL A 29 -5.23 5.84 -3.30
CA VAL A 29 -6.55 6.02 -3.91
C VAL A 29 -6.75 5.06 -5.07
N GLY A 30 -5.74 4.91 -5.95
CA GLY A 30 -5.77 4.00 -7.08
C GLY A 30 -5.95 2.54 -6.65
N SER A 31 -5.23 2.13 -5.61
CA SER A 31 -5.34 0.79 -5.03
C SER A 31 -6.73 0.51 -4.47
N TRP A 32 -7.33 1.48 -3.76
CA TRP A 32 -8.67 1.33 -3.22
C TRP A 32 -9.74 1.26 -4.32
N LEU A 33 -9.61 2.10 -5.35
CA LEU A 33 -10.49 2.05 -6.52
C LEU A 33 -10.34 0.73 -7.29
N ALA A 34 -9.11 0.23 -7.46
CA ALA A 34 -8.87 -1.06 -8.10
C ALA A 34 -9.58 -2.20 -7.35
N GLN A 35 -9.57 -2.17 -6.02
CA GLN A 35 -10.29 -3.15 -5.21
C GLN A 35 -11.81 -3.10 -5.41
N ILE A 36 -12.38 -1.91 -5.51
CA ILE A 36 -13.81 -1.72 -5.81
C ILE A 36 -14.14 -2.25 -7.20
N VAL A 37 -13.36 -1.85 -8.22
CA VAL A 37 -13.55 -2.28 -9.61
C VAL A 37 -13.45 -3.80 -9.72
N LEU A 38 -12.46 -4.40 -9.08
CA LEU A 38 -12.26 -5.85 -9.05
C LEU A 38 -13.45 -6.56 -8.40
N SER A 39 -13.94 -6.05 -7.27
CA SER A 39 -15.11 -6.59 -6.56
C SER A 39 -16.37 -6.55 -7.43
N VAL A 40 -16.61 -5.43 -8.10
CA VAL A 40 -17.74 -5.27 -9.03
C VAL A 40 -17.59 -6.18 -10.24
N TYR A 41 -16.39 -6.26 -10.83
CA TYR A 41 -16.11 -7.10 -12.00
C TYR A 41 -16.33 -8.59 -11.73
N ILE A 42 -15.88 -9.08 -10.57
CA ILE A 42 -16.10 -10.48 -10.18
C ILE A 42 -17.60 -10.75 -10.00
N TYR A 43 -18.31 -9.80 -9.39
CA TYR A 43 -19.76 -9.91 -9.20
C TYR A 43 -20.51 -9.94 -10.54
N THR A 44 -20.14 -9.09 -11.51
CA THR A 44 -20.80 -9.04 -12.82
C THR A 44 -20.49 -10.24 -13.71
N VAL A 45 -19.27 -10.77 -13.66
CA VAL A 45 -18.87 -11.94 -14.46
C VAL A 45 -19.43 -13.24 -13.89
N THR A 46 -19.48 -13.37 -12.56
CA THR A 46 -19.75 -14.67 -11.93
C THR A 46 -21.17 -14.79 -11.38
N GLY A 47 -21.87 -13.68 -11.11
CA GLY A 47 -23.22 -13.67 -10.54
C GLY A 47 -23.34 -14.35 -9.16
N SER A 48 -22.22 -14.75 -8.54
CA SER A 48 -22.18 -15.58 -7.34
C SER A 48 -21.24 -14.98 -6.29
N LEU A 49 -21.77 -14.81 -5.07
CA LEU A 49 -21.08 -14.26 -3.91
C LEU A 49 -19.88 -15.11 -3.46
N THR A 50 -19.83 -16.38 -3.84
CA THR A 50 -18.77 -17.34 -3.46
C THR A 50 -17.41 -17.00 -4.07
N TRP A 51 -17.38 -16.52 -5.32
CA TRP A 51 -16.14 -16.13 -6.00
C TRP A 51 -15.58 -14.81 -5.47
N LEU A 52 -16.45 -13.90 -5.05
CA LEU A 52 -16.05 -12.68 -4.34
C LEU A 52 -15.33 -13.04 -3.03
N ALA A 53 -15.89 -13.98 -2.26
CA ALA A 53 -15.27 -14.46 -1.02
C ALA A 53 -13.94 -15.18 -1.26
N ALA A 54 -13.83 -15.99 -2.32
CA ALA A 54 -12.58 -16.65 -2.70
C ALA A 54 -11.49 -15.66 -3.11
N MET A 55 -11.83 -14.60 -3.84
CA MET A 55 -10.88 -13.56 -4.26
C MET A 55 -10.43 -12.70 -3.07
N ALA A 56 -11.36 -12.35 -2.17
CA ALA A 56 -11.00 -11.69 -0.91
C ALA A 56 -10.06 -12.57 -0.09
N ALA A 57 -10.32 -13.87 0.05
CA ALA A 57 -9.40 -14.79 0.72
C ALA A 57 -8.03 -14.84 0.02
N ALA A 58 -8.01 -14.93 -1.31
CA ALA A 58 -6.78 -14.98 -2.11
C ALA A 58 -5.94 -13.69 -2.04
N SER A 59 -6.52 -12.53 -1.76
CA SER A 59 -5.76 -11.30 -1.54
C SER A 59 -5.04 -11.25 -0.18
N TRP A 60 -5.59 -11.92 0.84
CA TRP A 60 -5.05 -11.87 2.20
C TRP A 60 -4.11 -13.03 2.51
N VAL A 61 -4.35 -14.20 1.93
CA VAL A 61 -3.55 -15.41 2.14
C VAL A 61 -2.06 -15.20 1.81
N PRO A 62 -1.67 -14.61 0.67
CA PRO A 62 -0.28 -14.34 0.36
C PRO A 62 0.34 -13.38 1.38
N GLY A 63 -0.38 -12.31 1.73
CA GLY A 63 0.08 -11.35 2.73
C GLY A 63 0.34 -12.01 4.08
N LEU A 64 -0.54 -12.89 4.54
CA LEU A 64 -0.42 -13.58 5.83
C LEU A 64 0.76 -14.58 5.84
N LEU A 65 1.00 -15.27 4.73
CA LEU A 65 2.10 -16.24 4.60
C LEU A 65 3.45 -15.55 4.40
N ILE A 66 3.47 -14.46 3.63
CA ILE A 66 4.68 -13.72 3.29
C ILE A 66 5.07 -12.77 4.42
N ALA A 67 4.14 -12.19 5.19
CA ALA A 67 4.44 -11.25 6.27
C ALA A 67 5.50 -11.74 7.30
N PRO A 68 5.41 -12.95 7.88
CA PRO A 68 6.43 -13.43 8.82
C PRO A 68 7.78 -13.70 8.15
N LEU A 69 7.79 -14.16 6.89
CA LEU A 69 9.01 -14.37 6.12
C LEU A 69 9.66 -13.03 5.73
N ALA A 70 8.86 -12.06 5.30
CA ALA A 70 9.28 -10.71 4.96
C ALA A 70 9.82 -9.97 6.19
N GLY A 71 9.23 -10.15 7.37
CA GLY A 71 9.77 -9.59 8.62
C GLY A 71 11.17 -10.12 8.95
N GLY A 72 11.39 -11.43 8.83
CA GLY A 72 12.70 -12.04 9.05
C GLY A 72 13.77 -11.66 8.01
N VAL A 73 13.36 -11.38 6.78
CA VAL A 73 14.25 -10.87 5.72
C VAL A 73 14.51 -9.37 5.89
N ALA A 74 13.51 -8.58 6.30
CA ALA A 74 13.64 -7.14 6.53
C ALA A 74 14.68 -6.81 7.60
N ASP A 75 14.77 -7.62 8.66
CA ASP A 75 15.79 -7.46 9.70
C ASP A 75 17.23 -7.77 9.22
N ARG A 76 17.40 -8.42 8.06
CA ARG A 76 18.71 -8.83 7.54
C ARG A 76 19.15 -8.07 6.29
N VAL A 77 18.25 -7.38 5.60
CA VAL A 77 18.57 -6.67 4.35
C VAL A 77 18.81 -5.18 4.63
N VAL A 78 19.99 -4.69 4.26
CA VAL A 78 20.37 -3.27 4.32
C VAL A 78 19.30 -2.44 3.57
N CYS A 79 18.69 -1.44 4.24
CA CYS A 79 17.54 -0.63 3.77
C CYS A 79 17.57 -0.17 2.30
N ARG A 80 18.76 -0.05 1.69
CA ARG A 80 18.92 0.39 0.30
C ARG A 80 18.48 -0.64 -0.74
N SER A 81 18.60 -1.94 -0.46
CA SER A 81 18.19 -2.99 -1.42
C SER A 81 16.68 -3.27 -1.37
N LEU A 82 16.03 -3.04 -0.22
CA LEU A 82 14.58 -3.18 -0.08
C LEU A 82 13.80 -2.14 -0.91
N MET A 83 14.25 -0.89 -0.91
CA MET A 83 13.63 0.21 -1.68
C MET A 83 13.68 0.03 -3.21
N LEU A 84 14.55 -0.84 -3.73
CA LEU A 84 14.65 -1.14 -5.18
C LEU A 84 13.78 -2.32 -5.61
N VAL A 85 13.32 -3.14 -4.66
CA VAL A 85 12.58 -4.39 -4.92
C VAL A 85 11.10 -4.26 -4.57
N SER A 86 10.75 -3.43 -3.58
CA SER A 86 9.37 -3.10 -3.22
C SER A 86 8.71 -2.17 -4.22
#